data_AF-A0A8C9ZEL4-F1
#
_entry.id   AF-A0A8C9ZEL4-F1
#
_cell.length_a   1.000
_cell.length_b   1.000
_cell.length_c   1.000
_cell.angle_alpha   90.00
_cell.angle_beta   90.00
_cell.angle_gamma   90.00
#
_symmetry.space_group_name_H-M   'P 1'
#
loop_
_entity.id
_entity.type
_entity.pdbx_description
1 polymer ?
#
loop_
_entity_poly.entity_id
_entity_poly.type
_entity_poly.pdbx_seq_one_letter_code
_entity_poly.pdbx_strand_id
1 'polypeptide(L)'
;VVWVFTCYIYVIFIYPCIFSLEHQTTDHSWTKTGKLLNKVCIHNFSVLPRRTDVNSVTNWNAPLVWEGTFDPVVIDAIYKKMDPRVAVVVFAVGKYTRFLKGFLESGEKYFLVDFRVTYYIFTDNEQDVTKIKLGKGRTLSVVTIPSAKRWQEVVLGRMKWTTITIDKQIRNEADYLYMMDIDSVFHSRFGAESLSQLSAVLHRGYYKNTQRDQFPYERRPESKAFIPNDEGDYYYTAAVWGGYLEDMYKYCYTQSEEDAKNEIEAVWQEESHLNKYLLYNKPTKVLSPEYLWSDYDSIPQDIKVVRISQLVKNYAEVRPNGGQ
;
A
#
# COMPACT_ATOMS: atom_id res chain seq x y z
N VAL A 1 -7.16 39.22 -14.58
CA VAL A 1 -8.35 38.89 -15.42
C VAL A 1 -8.10 37.72 -16.39
N VAL A 2 -6.85 37.36 -16.71
CA VAL A 2 -6.53 36.16 -17.55
C VAL A 2 -6.56 34.83 -16.77
N TRP A 3 -6.53 34.85 -15.43
CA TRP A 3 -6.50 33.64 -14.58
C TRP A 3 -7.87 33.01 -14.28
N VAL A 4 -8.97 33.74 -14.48
CA VAL A 4 -10.33 33.24 -14.20
C VAL A 4 -10.88 32.44 -15.40
N PHE A 5 -10.38 32.72 -16.61
CA PHE A 5 -10.82 32.04 -17.83
C PHE A 5 -10.24 30.64 -18.00
N THR A 6 -9.05 30.36 -17.46
CA THR A 6 -8.47 29.01 -17.49
C THR A 6 -9.29 28.05 -16.62
N CYS A 7 -9.67 28.41 -15.39
CA CYS A 7 -10.51 27.55 -14.54
C CYS A 7 -11.88 27.20 -15.16
N TYR A 8 -12.49 28.11 -15.93
CA TYR A 8 -13.79 27.85 -16.54
C TYR A 8 -13.73 26.88 -17.74
N ILE A 9 -12.62 26.84 -18.48
CA ILE A 9 -12.44 25.91 -19.60
C ILE A 9 -12.17 24.47 -19.10
N TYR A 10 -11.56 24.30 -17.92
CA TYR A 10 -11.29 22.96 -17.34
C TYR A 10 -12.56 22.22 -16.87
N VAL A 11 -13.57 22.94 -16.41
CA VAL A 11 -14.88 22.34 -16.06
C VAL A 11 -15.59 21.81 -17.32
N ILE A 12 -15.42 22.49 -18.46
CA ILE A 12 -16.11 22.16 -19.71
C ILE A 12 -15.54 20.90 -20.39
N PHE A 13 -14.28 20.52 -20.18
CA PHE A 13 -13.71 19.31 -20.78
C PHE A 13 -13.78 18.06 -19.88
N ILE A 14 -13.85 18.22 -18.56
CA ILE A 14 -13.98 17.08 -17.63
C ILE A 14 -15.45 16.63 -17.52
N TYR A 15 -16.42 17.54 -17.57
CA TYR A 15 -17.84 17.20 -17.45
C TYR A 15 -18.38 16.29 -18.57
N PRO A 16 -18.03 16.46 -19.86
CA PRO A 16 -18.50 15.57 -20.93
C PRO A 16 -17.91 14.16 -20.83
N CYS A 17 -16.67 14.03 -20.35
CA CYS A 17 -16.06 12.72 -20.08
C CYS A 17 -16.76 11.98 -18.93
N ILE A 18 -17.23 12.73 -17.91
CA ILE A 18 -18.03 12.18 -16.82
C ILE A 18 -19.44 11.81 -17.30
N PHE A 19 -20.06 12.62 -18.17
CA PHE A 19 -21.39 12.33 -18.72
C PHE A 19 -21.41 11.10 -19.63
N SER A 20 -20.31 10.84 -20.34
CA SER A 20 -20.20 9.64 -21.19
C SER A 20 -20.10 8.32 -20.40
N LEU A 21 -19.94 8.36 -19.06
CA LEU A 21 -20.01 7.19 -18.18
C LEU A 21 -21.45 6.74 -17.89
N GLU A 22 -22.46 7.62 -18.06
CA GLU A 22 -23.87 7.29 -17.76
C GLU A 22 -24.54 6.37 -18.79
N HIS A 23 -23.88 6.06 -19.92
CA HIS A 23 -24.50 5.30 -21.02
C HIS A 23 -23.90 3.92 -21.32
N GLN A 24 -22.96 3.43 -20.50
CA GLN A 24 -22.35 2.11 -20.73
C GLN A 24 -22.13 1.34 -19.43
N THR A 25 -23.22 0.92 -18.78
CA THR A 25 -23.15 -0.07 -17.69
C THR A 25 -24.09 -1.23 -17.95
N THR A 26 -23.63 -2.15 -18.81
CA THR A 26 -23.97 -3.57 -18.75
C THR A 26 -22.71 -4.35 -19.12
N ASP A 27 -22.16 -5.05 -18.13
CA ASP A 27 -21.11 -6.08 -18.19
C ASP A 27 -19.72 -5.79 -18.81
N HIS A 28 -18.67 -6.25 -18.11
CA HIS A 28 -17.23 -6.21 -18.46
C HIS A 28 -16.46 -4.86 -18.47
N SER A 29 -16.94 -3.78 -17.82
CA SER A 29 -16.36 -2.43 -17.98
C SER A 29 -15.22 -2.00 -17.01
N TRP A 30 -14.87 -2.79 -15.98
CA TRP A 30 -13.88 -2.37 -14.96
C TRP A 30 -12.50 -1.99 -15.53
N THR A 31 -12.02 -2.72 -16.54
CA THR A 31 -10.71 -2.47 -17.16
C THR A 31 -10.69 -1.22 -18.05
N LYS A 32 -11.80 -0.84 -18.68
CA LYS A 32 -11.91 0.40 -19.47
C LYS A 32 -11.99 1.64 -18.58
N THR A 33 -12.81 1.58 -17.53
CA THR A 33 -12.94 2.67 -16.55
C THR A 33 -11.63 2.88 -15.80
N GLY A 34 -10.96 1.81 -15.37
CA GLY A 34 -9.64 1.86 -14.72
C GLY A 34 -8.55 2.50 -15.61
N LYS A 35 -8.50 2.14 -16.91
CA LYS A 35 -7.55 2.74 -17.86
C LYS A 35 -7.81 4.23 -18.11
N LEU A 36 -9.08 4.65 -18.18
CA LEU A 36 -9.45 6.04 -18.38
C LEU A 36 -9.13 6.89 -17.14
N LEU A 37 -9.39 6.36 -15.94
CA LEU A 37 -9.04 6.99 -14.67
C LEU A 37 -7.54 7.12 -14.49
N ASN A 38 -6.76 6.13 -14.91
CA ASN A 38 -5.31 6.22 -14.87
C ASN A 38 -4.82 7.38 -15.74
N LYS A 39 -5.40 7.57 -16.94
CA LYS A 39 -5.11 8.73 -17.80
C LYS A 39 -5.52 10.07 -17.15
N VAL A 40 -6.69 10.14 -16.52
CA VAL A 40 -7.17 11.36 -15.84
C VAL A 40 -6.31 11.69 -14.61
N CYS A 41 -5.93 10.68 -13.82
CA CYS A 41 -5.02 10.84 -12.70
C CYS A 41 -3.66 11.35 -13.19
N ILE A 42 -3.03 10.68 -14.17
CA ILE A 42 -1.76 11.10 -14.75
C ILE A 42 -1.83 12.55 -15.27
N HIS A 43 -2.94 12.96 -15.88
CA HIS A 43 -3.12 14.33 -16.34
C HIS A 43 -3.25 15.32 -15.17
N ASN A 44 -3.99 15.00 -14.11
CA ASN A 44 -4.07 15.84 -12.90
C ASN A 44 -2.73 15.95 -12.16
N PHE A 45 -1.91 14.89 -12.12
CA PHE A 45 -0.53 14.96 -11.59
C PHE A 45 0.38 15.89 -12.42
N SER A 46 0.01 16.21 -13.66
CA SER A 46 0.84 16.99 -14.60
C SER A 46 0.64 18.51 -14.56
N VAL A 47 -0.42 19.00 -13.90
CA VAL A 47 -0.86 20.42 -13.93
C VAL A 47 -0.43 21.23 -12.70
N LEU A 48 -0.02 20.57 -11.60
CA LEU A 48 0.51 21.25 -10.41
C LEU A 48 2.00 21.60 -10.56
N PRO A 49 2.53 22.58 -9.80
CA PRO A 49 3.96 22.87 -9.81
C PRO A 49 4.73 21.59 -9.48
N ARG A 50 5.49 21.08 -10.46
CA ARG A 50 6.26 19.85 -10.28
C ARG A 50 7.33 20.10 -9.23
N ARG A 51 7.43 19.18 -8.26
CA ARG A 51 8.61 19.06 -7.40
C ARG A 51 9.84 18.98 -8.30
N THR A 52 10.83 19.85 -8.07
CA THR A 52 12.09 19.91 -8.84
C THR A 52 13.23 19.18 -8.15
N ASP A 53 13.06 18.85 -6.87
CA ASP A 53 14.02 18.20 -5.98
C ASP A 53 13.89 16.67 -5.97
N VAL A 54 12.81 16.12 -6.53
CA VAL A 54 12.54 14.68 -6.60
C VAL A 54 11.95 14.31 -7.95
N ASN A 55 12.11 13.05 -8.35
CA ASN A 55 11.43 12.52 -9.52
C ASN A 55 9.95 12.27 -9.16
N SER A 56 9.02 12.69 -10.02
CA SER A 56 7.57 12.56 -9.80
C SER A 56 6.87 11.60 -10.77
N VAL A 57 7.63 11.00 -11.69
CA VAL A 57 7.15 10.02 -12.66
C VAL A 57 8.21 8.93 -12.85
N THR A 58 7.79 7.67 -12.93
CA THR A 58 8.69 6.53 -13.15
C THR A 58 9.11 6.41 -14.62
N ASN A 59 10.12 5.59 -14.91
CA ASN A 59 10.57 5.25 -16.27
C ASN A 59 9.49 4.53 -17.12
N TRP A 60 8.43 4.00 -16.52
CA TRP A 60 7.27 3.44 -17.23
C TRP A 60 6.02 4.34 -17.20
N ASN A 61 6.18 5.64 -16.89
CA ASN A 61 5.12 6.64 -16.87
C ASN A 61 4.03 6.44 -15.79
N ALA A 62 4.35 5.81 -14.66
CA ALA A 62 3.47 5.84 -13.50
C ALA A 62 3.76 7.07 -12.63
N PRO A 63 2.75 7.68 -11.98
CA PRO A 63 2.98 8.72 -10.98
C PRO A 63 3.82 8.19 -9.81
N LEU A 64 4.85 8.93 -9.44
CA LEU A 64 5.58 8.77 -8.18
C LEU A 64 5.10 9.87 -7.23
N VAL A 65 4.27 9.48 -6.26
CA VAL A 65 3.45 10.39 -5.46
C VAL A 65 4.25 10.99 -4.32
N TRP A 66 4.37 12.31 -4.35
CA TRP A 66 4.97 13.14 -3.30
C TRP A 66 3.99 14.25 -2.89
N GLU A 67 4.17 14.79 -1.70
CA GLU A 67 3.50 16.02 -1.30
C GLU A 67 3.78 17.13 -2.33
N GLY A 68 2.71 17.81 -2.74
CA GLY A 68 2.70 18.82 -3.79
C GLY A 68 2.52 18.29 -5.22
N THR A 69 2.48 16.97 -5.47
CA THR A 69 2.29 16.44 -6.84
C THR A 69 0.82 16.17 -7.20
N PHE A 70 -0.11 16.32 -6.26
CA PHE A 70 -1.54 16.05 -6.47
C PHE A 70 -2.42 17.07 -5.75
N ASP A 71 -3.65 17.24 -6.25
CA ASP A 71 -4.69 18.01 -5.55
C ASP A 71 -5.56 17.04 -4.75
N PRO A 72 -5.55 17.10 -3.41
CA PRO A 72 -6.28 16.17 -2.55
C PRO A 72 -7.81 16.27 -2.73
N VAL A 73 -8.33 17.46 -3.06
CA VAL A 73 -9.78 17.67 -3.24
C VAL A 73 -10.24 17.02 -4.54
N VAL A 74 -9.48 17.23 -5.63
CA VAL A 74 -9.81 16.67 -6.94
C VAL A 74 -9.71 15.15 -6.93
N ILE A 75 -8.63 14.60 -6.37
CA ILE A 75 -8.44 13.15 -6.37
C ILE A 75 -9.47 12.44 -5.50
N ASP A 76 -9.83 13.00 -4.34
CA ASP A 76 -10.89 12.44 -3.51
C ASP A 76 -12.23 12.50 -4.23
N ALA A 77 -12.56 13.61 -4.90
CA ALA A 77 -13.81 13.73 -5.65
C ALA A 77 -13.91 12.69 -6.77
N ILE A 78 -12.80 12.35 -7.43
CA ILE A 78 -12.77 11.31 -8.47
C ILE A 78 -13.03 9.93 -7.86
N TYR A 79 -12.28 9.55 -6.83
CA TYR A 79 -12.41 8.21 -6.24
C TYR A 79 -13.73 8.05 -5.47
N LYS A 80 -14.24 9.09 -4.80
CA LYS A 80 -15.54 9.04 -4.11
C LYS A 80 -16.71 8.73 -5.05
N LYS A 81 -16.63 9.12 -6.33
CA LYS A 81 -17.64 8.74 -7.34
C LYS A 81 -17.66 7.24 -7.64
N MET A 82 -16.53 6.55 -7.47
CA MET A 82 -16.44 5.11 -7.65
C MET A 82 -16.90 4.34 -6.40
N ASP A 83 -17.03 5.05 -5.27
CA ASP A 83 -17.37 4.49 -3.96
C ASP A 83 -16.56 3.22 -3.62
N PRO A 84 -15.22 3.28 -3.57
CA PRO A 84 -14.39 2.09 -3.41
C PRO A 84 -14.55 1.48 -2.02
N ARG A 85 -14.64 0.15 -1.94
CA ARG A 85 -14.56 -0.60 -0.69
C ARG A 85 -13.12 -1.02 -0.45
N VAL A 86 -12.53 -0.56 0.65
CA VAL A 86 -11.11 -0.77 0.94
C VAL A 86 -10.95 -1.69 2.14
N ALA A 87 -10.28 -2.83 1.95
CA ALA A 87 -9.82 -3.68 3.04
C ALA A 87 -8.43 -3.25 3.50
N VAL A 88 -8.21 -3.15 4.80
CA VAL A 88 -6.89 -2.98 5.40
C VAL A 88 -6.58 -4.21 6.23
N VAL A 89 -5.59 -4.98 5.83
CA VAL A 89 -5.15 -6.18 6.52
C VAL A 89 -3.92 -5.87 7.35
N VAL A 90 -4.01 -6.15 8.65
CA VAL A 90 -2.92 -5.98 9.62
C VAL A 90 -2.83 -7.21 10.52
N PHE A 91 -1.61 -7.53 10.95
CA PHE A 91 -1.34 -8.65 11.86
C PHE A 91 -0.88 -8.13 13.21
N ALA A 92 -1.59 -8.49 14.26
CA ALA A 92 -1.32 -8.12 15.64
C ALA A 92 -1.25 -9.40 16.49
N VAL A 93 -0.12 -10.10 16.41
CA VAL A 93 0.11 -11.39 17.09
C VAL A 93 1.00 -11.20 18.32
N GLY A 94 0.64 -11.83 19.43
CA GLY A 94 1.37 -11.75 20.69
C GLY A 94 1.51 -10.31 21.17
N LYS A 95 2.74 -9.87 21.41
CA LYS A 95 3.00 -8.52 21.96
C LYS A 95 2.72 -7.37 20.98
N TYR A 96 2.52 -7.65 19.69
CA TYR A 96 2.20 -6.62 18.69
C TYR A 96 0.79 -6.06 18.84
N THR A 97 -0.10 -6.71 19.60
CA THR A 97 -1.42 -6.19 19.94
C THR A 97 -1.38 -4.81 20.59
N ARG A 98 -0.28 -4.48 21.29
CA ARG A 98 -0.06 -3.15 21.90
C ARG A 98 -0.08 -1.99 20.89
N PHE A 99 0.20 -2.24 19.61
CA PHE A 99 0.25 -1.21 18.57
C PHE A 99 -1.14 -0.92 17.95
N LEU A 100 -2.12 -1.80 18.17
CA LEU A 100 -3.46 -1.69 17.57
C LEU A 100 -4.12 -0.35 17.84
N LYS A 101 -4.12 0.08 19.11
CA LYS A 101 -4.79 1.32 19.49
C LYS A 101 -4.21 2.53 18.74
N GLY A 102 -2.89 2.68 18.73
CA GLY A 102 -2.22 3.79 18.05
C GLY A 102 -2.44 3.78 16.53
N PHE A 103 -2.31 2.61 15.90
CA PHE A 103 -2.56 2.45 14.47
C PHE A 103 -4.01 2.80 14.10
N LEU A 104 -4.99 2.26 14.83
CA LEU A 104 -6.41 2.45 14.53
C LEU A 104 -6.87 3.89 14.81
N GLU A 105 -6.52 4.47 15.96
CA GLU A 105 -6.92 5.86 16.30
C GLU A 105 -6.31 6.88 15.33
N SER A 106 -5.05 6.68 14.93
CA SER A 106 -4.42 7.54 13.93
C SER A 106 -4.95 7.29 12.51
N GLY A 107 -5.25 6.03 12.17
CA GLY A 107 -5.88 5.65 10.91
C GLY A 107 -7.24 6.30 10.72
N GLU A 108 -8.09 6.34 11.75
CA GLU A 108 -9.38 7.05 11.69
C GLU A 108 -9.23 8.56 11.46
N LYS A 109 -8.11 9.16 11.87
CA LYS A 109 -7.84 10.58 11.68
C LYS A 109 -7.31 10.92 10.29
N TYR A 110 -6.57 10.01 9.66
CA TYR A 110 -5.75 10.35 8.49
C TYR A 110 -5.86 9.42 7.30
N PHE A 111 -6.24 8.15 7.50
CA PHE A 111 -6.25 7.13 6.45
C PHE A 111 -7.61 7.02 5.78
N LEU A 112 -7.66 7.44 4.50
CA LEU A 112 -8.83 7.39 3.63
C LEU A 112 -10.09 7.90 4.34
N VAL A 113 -9.99 9.07 4.95
CA VAL A 113 -11.10 9.70 5.67
C VAL A 113 -12.29 9.90 4.72
N ASP A 114 -13.49 9.58 5.19
CA ASP A 114 -14.75 9.55 4.41
C ASP A 114 -14.85 8.47 3.32
N PHE A 115 -13.91 7.53 3.23
CA PHE A 115 -14.04 6.34 2.39
C PHE A 115 -14.51 5.13 3.20
N ARG A 116 -15.08 4.15 2.49
CA ARG A 116 -15.46 2.86 3.07
C ARG A 116 -14.22 2.02 3.33
N VAL A 117 -13.92 1.80 4.60
CA VAL A 117 -12.75 1.04 5.05
C VAL A 117 -13.17 -0.05 6.02
N THR A 118 -12.77 -1.29 5.74
CA THR A 118 -12.88 -2.40 6.68
C THR A 118 -11.47 -2.78 7.14
N TYR A 119 -11.20 -2.64 8.43
CA TYR A 119 -9.97 -3.15 9.05
C TYR A 119 -10.15 -4.64 9.36
N TYR A 120 -9.27 -5.49 8.81
CA TYR A 120 -9.19 -6.91 9.14
C TYR A 120 -7.99 -7.13 10.06
N ILE A 121 -8.28 -7.35 11.34
CA ILE A 121 -7.27 -7.53 12.38
C ILE A 121 -7.03 -9.02 12.58
N PHE A 122 -5.89 -9.50 12.11
CA PHE A 122 -5.46 -10.88 12.35
C PHE A 122 -4.74 -10.94 13.70
N THR A 123 -5.24 -11.76 14.62
CA THR A 123 -4.71 -11.86 15.99
C THR A 123 -4.80 -13.29 16.52
N ASP A 124 -3.89 -13.66 17.41
CA ASP A 124 -3.96 -14.90 18.21
C ASP A 124 -4.78 -14.73 19.49
N ASN A 125 -5.16 -13.50 19.84
CA ASN A 125 -6.04 -13.19 20.96
C ASN A 125 -7.01 -12.05 20.63
N GLU A 126 -8.29 -12.38 20.46
CA GLU A 126 -9.34 -11.39 20.16
C GLU A 126 -9.59 -10.40 21.31
N GLN A 127 -9.29 -10.79 22.55
CA GLN A 127 -9.55 -9.96 23.73
C GLN A 127 -8.60 -8.76 23.82
N ASP A 128 -7.45 -8.84 23.13
CA ASP A 128 -6.46 -7.76 23.07
C ASP A 128 -6.82 -6.72 21.98
N VAL A 129 -7.84 -6.97 21.17
CA VAL A 129 -8.26 -6.02 20.13
C VAL A 129 -9.02 -4.87 20.76
N THR A 130 -8.42 -3.67 20.70
CA THR A 130 -8.99 -2.47 21.30
C THR A 130 -10.26 -2.04 20.58
N LYS A 131 -11.34 -1.85 21.34
CA LYS A 131 -12.58 -1.25 20.84
C LYS A 131 -12.40 0.25 20.69
N ILE A 132 -12.39 0.74 19.45
CA ILE A 132 -12.36 2.18 19.14
C ILE A 132 -13.64 2.61 18.44
N LYS A 133 -13.95 3.91 18.50
CA LYS A 133 -15.05 4.47 17.71
C LYS A 133 -14.59 4.66 16.27
N LEU A 134 -15.30 4.05 15.33
CA LEU A 134 -15.03 4.18 13.90
C LEU A 134 -15.93 5.23 13.26
N GLY A 135 -15.43 5.85 12.20
CA GLY A 135 -16.15 6.77 11.34
C GLY A 135 -17.27 6.09 10.54
N LYS A 136 -18.12 6.90 9.90
CA LYS A 136 -19.22 6.40 9.08
C LYS A 136 -18.68 5.57 7.91
N GLY A 137 -19.29 4.41 7.66
CA GLY A 137 -18.90 3.51 6.56
C GLY A 137 -17.62 2.72 6.83
N ARG A 138 -17.14 2.73 8.09
CA ARG A 138 -15.92 2.05 8.50
C ARG A 138 -16.22 0.97 9.53
N THR A 139 -15.57 -0.17 9.39
CA THR A 139 -15.81 -1.35 10.23
C THR A 139 -14.49 -2.00 10.62
N LEU A 140 -14.54 -2.81 11.67
CA LEU A 140 -13.42 -3.61 12.14
C LEU A 140 -13.89 -5.05 12.25
N SER A 141 -13.19 -5.95 11.57
CA SER A 141 -13.39 -7.40 11.57
C SER A 141 -12.18 -8.06 12.21
N VAL A 142 -12.40 -8.86 13.25
CA VAL A 142 -11.34 -9.62 13.92
C VAL A 142 -11.27 -11.01 13.30
N VAL A 143 -10.07 -11.43 12.92
CA VAL A 143 -9.80 -12.74 12.33
C VAL A 143 -8.85 -13.49 13.26
N THR A 144 -9.39 -14.44 14.01
CA THR A 144 -8.60 -15.25 14.93
C THR A 144 -7.74 -16.25 14.17
N ILE A 145 -6.43 -16.23 14.43
CA ILE A 145 -5.45 -17.16 13.86
C ILE A 145 -4.71 -17.92 14.97
N PRO A 146 -4.14 -19.10 14.68
CA PRO A 146 -3.34 -19.82 15.66
C PRO A 146 -2.10 -19.00 16.10
N SER A 147 -1.74 -19.09 17.38
CA SER A 147 -0.47 -18.55 17.87
C SER A 147 0.69 -19.27 17.17
N ALA A 148 1.66 -18.53 16.64
CA ALA A 148 2.86 -19.09 16.04
C ALA A 148 3.90 -19.42 17.12
N LYS A 149 4.57 -20.58 17.01
CA LYS A 149 5.68 -20.95 17.91
C LYS A 149 7.02 -20.42 17.42
N ARG A 150 7.14 -20.16 16.10
CA ARG A 150 8.33 -19.60 15.43
C ARG A 150 7.96 -18.36 14.61
N TRP A 151 8.88 -17.40 14.48
CA TRP A 151 8.62 -16.20 13.69
C TRP A 151 8.46 -16.50 12.18
N GLN A 152 9.11 -17.55 11.64
CA GLN A 152 8.91 -17.98 10.25
C GLN A 152 7.47 -18.46 10.00
N GLU A 153 6.83 -19.08 11.00
CA GLU A 153 5.42 -19.46 10.96
C GLU A 153 4.51 -18.21 11.00
N VAL A 154 4.95 -17.12 11.62
CA VAL A 154 4.26 -15.82 11.55
C VAL A 154 4.35 -15.28 10.14
N VAL A 155 5.53 -15.28 9.52
CA VAL A 155 5.74 -14.60 8.23
C VAL A 155 5.08 -15.31 7.06
N LEU A 156 5.32 -16.62 6.87
CA LEU A 156 4.55 -17.41 5.91
C LEU A 156 3.06 -17.47 6.30
N GLY A 157 2.79 -17.45 7.62
CA GLY A 157 1.45 -17.38 8.17
C GLY A 157 0.68 -16.14 7.72
N ARG A 158 1.33 -14.96 7.64
CA ARG A 158 0.68 -13.71 7.21
C ARG A 158 0.03 -13.91 5.84
N MET A 159 0.84 -14.27 4.86
CA MET A 159 0.38 -14.45 3.49
C MET A 159 -0.64 -15.60 3.35
N LYS A 160 -0.44 -16.71 4.09
CA LYS A 160 -1.36 -17.84 4.12
C LYS A 160 -2.74 -17.46 4.66
N TRP A 161 -2.80 -16.89 5.87
CA TRP A 161 -4.05 -16.54 6.52
C TRP A 161 -4.76 -15.42 5.78
N THR A 162 -4.03 -14.43 5.26
CA THR A 162 -4.60 -13.42 4.36
C THR A 162 -5.23 -14.05 3.14
N THR A 163 -4.55 -14.98 2.45
CA THR A 163 -5.10 -15.65 1.25
C THR A 163 -6.40 -16.40 1.59
N ILE A 164 -6.42 -17.18 2.67
CA ILE A 164 -7.60 -17.92 3.12
C ILE A 164 -8.77 -16.98 3.44
N THR A 165 -8.51 -15.91 4.17
CA THR A 165 -9.55 -14.95 4.57
C THR A 165 -10.04 -14.12 3.38
N ILE A 166 -9.18 -13.85 2.41
CA ILE A 166 -9.60 -13.20 1.16
C ILE A 166 -10.59 -14.08 0.40
N ASP A 167 -10.26 -15.35 0.22
CA ASP A 167 -11.13 -16.30 -0.49
C ASP A 167 -12.47 -16.51 0.23
N LYS A 168 -12.48 -16.49 1.57
CA LYS A 168 -13.68 -16.75 2.36
C LYS A 168 -14.55 -15.52 2.62
N GLN A 169 -13.95 -14.34 2.74
CA GLN A 169 -14.62 -13.15 3.27
C GLN A 169 -14.27 -11.88 2.48
N ILE A 170 -13.00 -11.44 2.50
CA ILE A 170 -12.63 -10.08 2.07
C ILE A 170 -13.00 -9.82 0.61
N ARG A 171 -12.87 -10.83 -0.28
CA ARG A 171 -13.20 -10.69 -1.71
C ARG A 171 -14.64 -10.22 -1.95
N ASN A 172 -15.58 -10.63 -1.10
CA ASN A 172 -16.98 -10.23 -1.26
C ASN A 172 -17.25 -8.83 -0.67
N GLU A 173 -16.35 -8.33 0.17
CA GLU A 173 -16.52 -7.12 0.97
C GLU A 173 -15.70 -5.93 0.45
N ALA A 174 -14.65 -6.16 -0.34
CA ALA A 174 -13.69 -5.15 -0.76
C ALA A 174 -13.30 -5.22 -2.23
N ASP A 175 -13.00 -4.05 -2.81
CA ASP A 175 -12.47 -3.89 -4.17
C ASP A 175 -10.95 -3.66 -4.15
N TYR A 176 -10.49 -2.97 -3.11
CA TYR A 176 -9.07 -2.69 -2.85
C TYR A 176 -8.59 -3.39 -1.58
N LEU A 177 -7.32 -3.74 -1.57
CA LEU A 177 -6.61 -4.29 -0.43
C LEU A 177 -5.40 -3.41 -0.12
N TYR A 178 -5.22 -3.04 1.15
CA TYR A 178 -3.96 -2.59 1.71
C TYR A 178 -3.43 -3.63 2.68
N MET A 179 -2.17 -3.98 2.50
CA MET A 179 -1.38 -4.74 3.47
C MET A 179 -0.52 -3.74 4.23
N MET A 180 -0.64 -3.73 5.56
CA MET A 180 0.12 -2.81 6.41
C MET A 180 0.70 -3.51 7.63
N ASP A 181 1.91 -3.11 8.03
CA ASP A 181 2.48 -3.51 9.31
C ASP A 181 1.84 -2.72 10.46
N ILE A 182 1.50 -3.42 11.54
CA ILE A 182 0.73 -2.82 12.65
C ILE A 182 1.55 -1.87 13.52
N ASP A 183 2.86 -1.98 13.50
CA ASP A 183 3.80 -1.23 14.34
C ASP A 183 4.09 0.18 13.78
N SER A 184 3.07 0.79 13.20
CA SER A 184 3.11 2.08 12.53
C SER A 184 2.01 3.02 13.04
N VAL A 185 2.21 4.33 12.91
CA VAL A 185 1.22 5.36 13.27
C VAL A 185 1.11 6.38 12.14
N PHE A 186 -0.13 6.78 11.83
CA PHE A 186 -0.40 7.84 10.86
C PHE A 186 -0.26 9.23 11.50
N HIS A 187 0.44 10.13 10.82
CA HIS A 187 0.72 11.49 11.29
C HIS A 187 0.06 12.57 10.43
N SER A 188 -0.22 12.24 9.17
CA SER A 188 -0.81 13.16 8.19
C SER A 188 -1.62 12.39 7.16
N ARG A 189 -2.35 13.13 6.32
CA ARG A 189 -3.26 12.59 5.30
C ARG A 189 -2.62 11.45 4.50
N PHE A 190 -3.32 10.34 4.44
CA PHE A 190 -3.08 9.21 3.55
C PHE A 190 -4.40 8.95 2.81
N GLY A 191 -4.61 9.65 1.69
CA GLY A 191 -5.91 9.76 1.02
C GLY A 191 -6.01 9.00 -0.30
N ALA A 192 -7.04 9.31 -1.11
CA ALA A 192 -7.28 8.60 -2.37
C ALA A 192 -6.13 8.72 -3.38
N GLU A 193 -5.21 9.67 -3.18
CA GLU A 193 -3.99 9.72 -3.96
C GLU A 193 -3.15 8.46 -3.87
N SER A 194 -3.31 7.63 -2.83
CA SER A 194 -2.61 6.37 -2.67
C SER A 194 -3.27 5.21 -3.42
N LEU A 195 -4.53 5.34 -3.85
CA LEU A 195 -5.29 4.26 -4.51
C LEU A 195 -4.86 4.12 -5.97
N SER A 196 -4.71 2.89 -6.44
CA SER A 196 -4.48 2.56 -7.85
C SER A 196 -4.70 1.07 -8.07
N GLN A 197 -4.63 0.59 -9.31
CA GLN A 197 -4.64 -0.86 -9.59
C GLN A 197 -3.54 -1.58 -8.79
N LEU A 198 -2.34 -1.01 -8.77
CA LEU A 198 -1.22 -1.47 -7.97
C LEU A 198 -0.41 -0.26 -7.50
N SER A 199 -0.25 -0.15 -6.18
CA SER A 199 0.41 0.95 -5.47
C SER A 199 1.47 0.38 -4.54
N ALA A 200 2.72 0.74 -4.78
CA ALA A 200 3.87 0.27 -4.00
C ALA A 200 4.60 1.45 -3.37
N VAL A 201 5.08 1.29 -2.14
CA VAL A 201 5.82 2.34 -1.42
C VAL A 201 7.33 2.12 -1.58
N LEU A 202 8.07 3.18 -1.93
CA LEU A 202 9.53 3.16 -1.93
C LEU A 202 10.05 2.97 -0.51
N HIS A 203 10.97 2.02 -0.33
CA HIS A 203 11.60 1.81 0.97
C HIS A 203 12.52 3.00 1.31
N ARG A 204 12.29 3.63 2.47
CA ARG A 204 13.03 4.81 2.97
C ARG A 204 14.55 4.66 2.98
N GLY A 205 15.06 3.44 3.16
CA GLY A 205 16.51 3.16 3.21
C GLY A 205 17.20 3.19 1.84
N TYR A 206 16.45 3.09 0.75
CA TYR A 206 17.03 2.80 -0.58
C TYR A 206 16.54 3.73 -1.71
N TYR A 207 15.66 4.69 -1.42
CA TYR A 207 15.02 5.50 -2.46
C TYR A 207 15.89 6.60 -3.10
N LYS A 208 17.05 6.92 -2.51
CA LYS A 208 17.91 8.05 -2.94
C LYS A 208 19.05 7.63 -3.85
N ASN A 209 20.16 7.22 -3.24
CA ASN A 209 21.45 7.08 -3.90
C ASN A 209 21.92 5.62 -3.93
N THR A 210 20.98 4.68 -3.76
CA THR A 210 21.28 3.25 -3.80
C THR A 210 21.27 2.79 -5.25
N GLN A 211 22.40 2.23 -5.68
CA GLN A 211 22.50 1.60 -6.99
C GLN A 211 21.75 0.26 -6.99
N ARG A 212 21.24 -0.17 -8.15
CA ARG A 212 20.35 -1.34 -8.25
C ARG A 212 20.96 -2.65 -7.76
N ASP A 213 22.28 -2.78 -7.93
CA ASP A 213 23.07 -3.93 -7.48
C ASP A 213 23.24 -3.94 -5.95
N GLN A 214 23.07 -2.79 -5.31
CA GLN A 214 23.12 -2.61 -3.85
C GLN A 214 21.75 -2.73 -3.18
N PHE A 215 20.67 -2.86 -3.94
CA PHE A 215 19.37 -3.20 -3.36
C PHE A 215 19.44 -4.58 -2.71
N PRO A 216 18.87 -4.75 -1.51
CA PRO A 216 18.89 -6.02 -0.79
C PRO A 216 17.80 -6.95 -1.34
N TYR A 217 17.77 -7.17 -2.64
CA TYR A 217 16.96 -8.21 -3.25
C TYR A 217 17.49 -9.59 -2.88
N GLU A 218 16.68 -10.61 -3.10
CA GLU A 218 17.16 -11.98 -3.08
C GLU A 218 18.13 -12.21 -4.26
N ARG A 219 19.35 -12.65 -3.96
CA ARG A 219 20.43 -12.85 -4.94
C ARG A 219 20.78 -14.32 -5.16
N ARG A 220 20.18 -15.25 -4.40
CA ARG A 220 20.32 -16.69 -4.59
C ARG A 220 19.40 -17.14 -5.73
N PRO A 221 19.94 -17.66 -6.85
CA PRO A 221 19.14 -18.06 -8.02
C PRO A 221 18.18 -19.22 -7.75
N GLU A 222 18.36 -19.94 -6.64
CA GLU A 222 17.50 -21.03 -6.20
C GLU A 222 16.13 -20.52 -5.71
N SER A 223 16.03 -19.26 -5.26
CA SER A 223 14.79 -18.68 -4.77
C SER A 223 13.94 -18.11 -5.93
N LYS A 224 12.63 -18.27 -5.82
CA LYS A 224 11.64 -17.62 -6.68
C LYS A 224 11.68 -16.09 -6.60
N ALA A 225 12.22 -15.53 -5.52
CA ALA A 225 12.40 -14.09 -5.36
C ALA A 225 13.66 -13.53 -6.05
N PHE A 226 14.49 -14.37 -6.66
CA PHE A 226 15.79 -13.97 -7.24
C PHE A 226 15.69 -12.80 -8.23
N ILE A 227 16.50 -11.75 -8.03
CA ILE A 227 16.69 -10.65 -8.97
C ILE A 227 18.19 -10.52 -9.28
N PRO A 228 18.61 -10.59 -10.56
CA PRO A 228 20.00 -10.34 -10.98
C PRO A 228 20.52 -8.94 -10.62
N ASN A 229 21.84 -8.78 -10.49
CA ASN A 229 22.46 -7.50 -10.09
C ASN A 229 22.23 -6.36 -11.08
N ASP A 230 22.00 -6.66 -12.36
CA ASP A 230 21.73 -5.70 -13.43
C ASP A 230 20.23 -5.37 -13.60
N GLU A 231 19.34 -6.07 -12.89
CA GLU A 231 17.89 -5.81 -12.89
C GLU A 231 17.44 -5.01 -11.64
N GLY A 232 16.25 -4.39 -11.73
CA GLY A 232 15.64 -3.59 -10.67
C GLY A 232 15.42 -2.12 -11.03
N ASP A 233 14.24 -1.60 -10.72
CA ASP A 233 13.93 -0.15 -10.86
C ASP A 233 14.03 0.58 -9.52
N TYR A 234 13.39 0.02 -8.48
CA TYR A 234 13.32 0.56 -7.13
C TYR A 234 13.24 -0.58 -6.11
N TYR A 235 13.64 -0.31 -4.88
CA TYR A 235 13.36 -1.20 -3.75
C TYR A 235 12.09 -0.75 -3.03
N TYR A 236 11.07 -1.60 -3.05
CA TYR A 236 9.77 -1.37 -2.44
C TYR A 236 9.67 -2.05 -1.09
N THR A 237 8.86 -1.50 -0.20
CA THR A 237 8.59 -2.13 1.10
C THR A 237 7.30 -2.96 1.10
N ALA A 238 7.29 -4.09 1.81
CA ALA A 238 6.09 -4.87 2.07
C ALA A 238 5.29 -4.39 3.29
N ALA A 239 5.83 -3.44 4.06
CA ALA A 239 5.18 -2.92 5.26
C ALA A 239 4.00 -1.98 4.95
N VAL A 240 3.94 -1.39 3.75
CA VAL A 240 2.76 -0.70 3.20
C VAL A 240 2.72 -0.89 1.69
N TRP A 241 1.68 -1.57 1.20
CA TRP A 241 1.39 -1.66 -0.22
C TRP A 241 -0.10 -1.94 -0.42
N GLY A 242 -0.64 -1.57 -1.59
CA GLY A 242 -2.08 -1.70 -1.82
C GLY A 242 -2.48 -1.59 -3.28
N GLY A 243 -3.69 -2.01 -3.59
CA GLY A 243 -4.15 -2.09 -4.97
C GLY A 243 -5.47 -2.82 -5.10
N TYR A 244 -5.84 -3.21 -6.32
CA TYR A 244 -6.96 -4.10 -6.54
C TYR A 244 -6.69 -5.44 -5.88
N LEU A 245 -7.69 -5.93 -5.15
CA LEU A 245 -7.59 -7.16 -4.38
C LEU A 245 -7.09 -8.32 -5.25
N GLU A 246 -7.67 -8.50 -6.45
CA GLU A 246 -7.38 -9.65 -7.32
C GLU A 246 -5.97 -9.64 -7.92
N ASP A 247 -5.32 -8.47 -8.00
CA ASP A 247 -3.99 -8.35 -8.60
C ASP A 247 -2.87 -8.64 -7.59
N MET A 248 -3.16 -8.64 -6.28
CA MET A 248 -2.11 -8.55 -5.26
C MET A 248 -1.91 -9.78 -4.38
N TYR A 249 -2.98 -10.45 -3.98
CA TYR A 249 -2.95 -11.31 -2.79
C TYR A 249 -2.25 -12.66 -2.94
N LYS A 250 -2.26 -13.27 -4.13
CA LYS A 250 -1.82 -14.66 -4.32
C LYS A 250 -0.33 -14.83 -4.57
N TYR A 251 0.29 -13.90 -5.31
CA TYR A 251 1.62 -14.13 -5.86
C TYR A 251 2.66 -14.41 -4.77
N CYS A 252 2.79 -13.50 -3.80
CA CYS A 252 3.80 -13.62 -2.76
C CYS A 252 3.63 -14.90 -1.94
N TYR A 253 2.39 -15.27 -1.58
CA TYR A 253 2.12 -16.54 -0.88
C TYR A 253 2.57 -17.76 -1.70
N THR A 254 2.15 -17.85 -2.97
CA THR A 254 2.48 -18.98 -3.83
C THR A 254 3.98 -19.11 -4.05
N GLN A 255 4.69 -17.99 -4.28
CA GLN A 255 6.15 -18.05 -4.48
C GLN A 255 6.89 -18.41 -3.19
N SER A 256 6.43 -17.94 -2.02
CA SER A 256 7.03 -18.33 -0.74
C SER A 256 6.80 -19.81 -0.40
N GLU A 257 5.67 -20.41 -0.79
CA GLU A 257 5.44 -21.85 -0.64
C GLU A 257 6.37 -22.68 -1.56
N GLU A 258 6.62 -22.21 -2.77
CA GLU A 258 7.59 -22.86 -3.68
C GLU A 258 9.01 -22.79 -3.14
N ASP A 259 9.41 -21.66 -2.55
CA ASP A 259 10.69 -21.53 -1.86
C ASP A 259 10.77 -22.48 -0.65
N ALA A 260 9.72 -22.54 0.17
CA ALA A 260 9.68 -23.42 1.33
C ALA A 260 9.80 -24.92 0.93
N LYS A 261 9.21 -25.34 -0.19
CA LYS A 261 9.34 -26.71 -0.73
C LYS A 261 10.78 -27.05 -1.13
N ASN A 262 11.57 -26.04 -1.50
CA ASN A 262 12.98 -26.18 -1.85
C ASN A 262 13.92 -25.84 -0.67
N GLU A 263 13.38 -25.81 0.56
CA GLU A 263 14.14 -25.53 1.79
C GLU A 263 14.87 -24.17 1.76
N ILE A 264 14.33 -23.20 1.00
CA ILE A 264 14.83 -21.83 0.92
C ILE A 264 13.80 -20.87 1.49
N GLU A 265 14.27 -19.85 2.20
CA GLU A 265 13.47 -18.71 2.62
C GLU A 265 14.13 -17.46 2.06
N ALA A 266 13.38 -16.64 1.32
CA ALA A 266 13.91 -15.42 0.73
C ALA A 266 14.44 -14.45 1.80
N VAL A 267 15.51 -13.73 1.49
CA VAL A 267 16.30 -12.93 2.44
C VAL A 267 15.49 -11.92 3.26
N TRP A 268 14.47 -11.32 2.66
CA TRP A 268 13.49 -10.43 3.31
C TRP A 268 12.06 -10.95 3.13
N GLN A 269 11.89 -12.27 3.16
CA GLN A 269 10.60 -12.96 3.13
C GLN A 269 9.64 -12.40 2.07
N GLU A 270 8.44 -11.95 2.43
CA GLU A 270 7.45 -11.45 1.48
C GLU A 270 7.90 -10.18 0.74
N GLU A 271 8.75 -9.35 1.34
CA GLU A 271 9.30 -8.15 0.69
C GLU A 271 10.19 -8.52 -0.51
N SER A 272 10.92 -9.63 -0.41
CA SER A 272 11.71 -10.14 -1.54
C SER A 272 10.81 -10.59 -2.70
N HIS A 273 9.75 -11.35 -2.42
CA HIS A 273 8.80 -11.79 -3.45
C HIS A 273 7.98 -10.62 -4.03
N LEU A 274 7.62 -9.63 -3.22
CA LEU A 274 6.95 -8.41 -3.67
C LEU A 274 7.82 -7.63 -4.65
N ASN A 275 9.10 -7.44 -4.34
CA ASN A 275 10.02 -6.77 -5.25
C ASN A 275 10.18 -7.53 -6.57
N LYS A 276 10.25 -8.87 -6.53
CA LYS A 276 10.25 -9.71 -7.74
C LYS A 276 8.96 -9.56 -8.55
N TYR A 277 7.81 -9.53 -7.89
CA TYR A 277 6.53 -9.31 -8.54
C TYR A 277 6.48 -7.97 -9.27
N LEU A 278 6.84 -6.88 -8.57
CA LEU A 278 6.78 -5.51 -9.07
C LEU A 278 7.77 -5.23 -10.19
N LEU A 279 8.86 -6.00 -10.27
CA LEU A 279 9.80 -5.94 -11.39
C LEU A 279 9.14 -6.31 -12.72
N TYR A 280 8.25 -7.31 -12.76
CA TYR A 280 7.57 -7.74 -13.98
C TYR A 280 6.11 -7.26 -14.08
N ASN A 281 5.53 -6.82 -12.97
CA ASN A 281 4.18 -6.28 -12.89
C ASN A 281 4.29 -4.84 -12.35
N LYS A 282 4.64 -3.92 -13.26
CA LYS A 282 4.98 -2.55 -12.88
C LYS A 282 3.83 -1.88 -12.11
N PRO A 283 4.08 -1.31 -10.92
CA PRO A 283 3.02 -0.64 -10.18
C PRO A 283 2.52 0.57 -10.96
N THR A 284 1.19 0.68 -11.05
CA THR A 284 0.52 1.82 -11.71
C THR A 284 0.67 3.13 -10.94
N LYS A 285 1.10 3.05 -9.69
CA LYS A 285 1.44 4.18 -8.84
C LYS A 285 2.56 3.79 -7.89
N VAL A 286 3.56 4.64 -7.76
CA VAL A 286 4.60 4.47 -6.74
C VAL A 286 4.40 5.56 -5.71
N LEU A 287 4.43 5.21 -4.44
CA LEU A 287 4.32 6.15 -3.33
C LEU A 287 5.74 6.41 -2.79
N SER A 288 6.05 7.69 -2.56
CA SER A 288 7.32 8.08 -1.97
C SER A 288 7.47 7.57 -0.53
N PRO A 289 8.67 7.65 0.07
CA PRO A 289 8.87 7.32 1.47
C PRO A 289 8.05 8.16 2.48
N GLU A 290 7.39 9.24 2.04
CA GLU A 290 6.39 9.95 2.86
C GLU A 290 5.26 9.01 3.32
N TYR A 291 5.00 7.94 2.55
CA TYR A 291 3.98 6.92 2.81
C TYR A 291 4.49 5.69 3.58
N LEU A 292 5.77 5.67 3.96
CA LEU A 292 6.27 4.85 5.07
C LEU A 292 7.67 5.33 5.47
N TRP A 293 7.73 6.15 6.51
CA TRP A 293 8.99 6.56 7.14
C TRP A 293 9.29 5.69 8.37
N SER A 294 10.31 6.07 9.14
CA SER A 294 10.62 5.43 10.40
C SER A 294 11.08 6.43 11.44
N ASP A 295 10.62 6.26 12.68
CA ASP A 295 10.96 7.13 13.80
C ASP A 295 12.43 6.96 14.27
N TYR A 296 13.16 5.96 13.74
CA TYR A 296 14.60 5.84 13.94
C TYR A 296 15.41 6.85 13.11
N ASP A 297 14.84 7.33 12.00
CA ASP A 297 15.57 8.05 10.96
C ASP A 297 15.28 9.56 11.01
N SER A 298 16.32 10.38 10.86
CA SER A 298 16.16 11.82 10.66
C SER A 298 15.40 12.12 9.37
N ILE A 299 14.51 13.10 9.39
CA ILE A 299 13.71 13.49 8.21
C ILE A 299 14.54 14.41 7.30
N PRO A 300 14.88 14.00 6.07
CA PRO A 300 15.64 14.84 5.14
C PRO A 300 14.73 15.84 4.40
N GLN A 301 15.32 16.87 3.78
CA GLN A 301 14.59 18.01 3.21
C GLN A 301 13.57 17.68 2.11
N ASP A 302 13.77 16.58 1.40
CA ASP A 302 12.92 16.10 0.31
C ASP A 302 11.64 15.38 0.81
N ILE A 303 11.63 14.89 2.05
CA ILE A 303 10.42 14.42 2.74
C ILE A 303 9.71 15.65 3.30
N LYS A 304 8.64 16.12 2.65
CA LYS A 304 7.93 17.33 3.10
C LYS A 304 6.92 17.03 4.20
N VAL A 305 6.44 15.79 4.23
CA VAL A 305 5.47 15.31 5.21
C VAL A 305 5.72 13.82 5.47
N VAL A 306 5.66 13.43 6.74
CA VAL A 306 5.57 12.01 7.12
C VAL A 306 4.08 11.71 7.29
N ARG A 307 3.54 10.82 6.47
CA ARG A 307 2.11 10.43 6.53
C ARG A 307 1.90 9.27 7.47
N ILE A 308 2.82 8.32 7.47
CA ILE A 308 2.88 7.17 8.38
C ILE A 308 4.34 6.84 8.66
N SER A 309 4.65 6.44 9.89
CA SER A 309 5.98 5.96 10.27
C SER A 309 5.94 4.72 11.13
N GLN A 310 6.95 3.87 10.98
CA GLN A 310 7.21 2.74 11.87
C GLN A 310 7.77 3.25 13.21
N LEU A 311 7.17 2.77 14.30
CA LEU A 311 7.51 3.15 15.66
C LEU A 311 8.84 2.56 16.12
N VAL A 312 9.55 3.31 16.97
CA VAL A 312 10.68 2.80 17.74
C VAL A 312 10.19 1.70 18.69
N LYS A 313 10.81 0.52 18.60
CA LYS A 313 10.50 -0.66 19.41
C LYS A 313 11.76 -1.43 19.76
N ASN A 314 11.71 -2.14 20.88
CA ASN A 314 12.74 -3.11 21.23
C ASN A 314 12.39 -4.47 20.60
N TYR A 315 13.07 -4.85 19.52
CA TYR A 315 12.82 -6.09 18.78
C TYR A 315 12.90 -7.34 19.67
N ALA A 316 13.85 -7.38 20.62
CA ALA A 316 14.00 -8.49 21.55
C ALA A 316 12.81 -8.60 22.52
N GLU A 317 12.11 -7.49 22.79
CA GLU A 317 10.93 -7.51 23.64
C GLU A 317 9.70 -8.01 22.89
N VAL A 318 9.51 -7.58 21.63
CA VAL A 318 8.25 -7.78 20.89
C VAL A 318 8.21 -9.04 20.03
N ARG A 319 9.37 -9.53 19.54
CA ARG A 319 9.43 -10.73 18.71
C ARG A 319 9.48 -12.00 19.57
N PRO A 320 8.58 -12.98 19.38
CA PRO A 320 8.73 -14.29 20.00
C PRO A 320 9.99 -14.98 19.48
N ASN A 321 10.89 -15.40 20.38
CA ASN A 321 12.04 -16.29 20.10
C ASN A 321 12.98 -15.85 18.96
N GLY A 322 13.52 -14.62 19.01
CA GLY A 322 14.80 -14.32 18.37
C GLY A 322 14.82 -14.09 16.86
N GLY A 323 13.74 -13.62 16.24
CA GLY A 323 13.84 -13.04 14.89
C GLY A 323 14.76 -11.80 14.93
N GLN A 324 15.89 -11.85 14.23
CA GLN A 324 16.81 -10.71 14.06
C GLN A 324 16.19 -9.60 13.22
#